data_AF-A0A1W9LF76-F1
#
_entry.id   AF-A0A1W9LF76-F1
#
_cell.length_a   1.000
_cell.length_b   1.000
_cell.length_c   1.000
_cell.angle_alpha   90.00
_cell.angle_beta   90.00
_cell.angle_gamma   90.00
#
_symmetry.space_group_name_H-M   'P 1'
#
loop_
_entity.id
_entity.type
_entity.pdbx_description
1 polymer ?
#
loop_
_entity_poly.entity_id
_entity_poly.type
_entity_poly.pdbx_seq_one_letter_code
_entity_poly.pdbx_strand_id
1 'polypeptide(L)'
;MPVHMLIGIVVLSVAGLFLLGWMVPLGIGIRLSSHRRGGTALIVVGGVWGAAAVSLVAMGAMFVLGFRTMSSSPSDSKVFDAAAHAGPQGLIRTAGTEATSLTVTDESGGTLRLESTNGILAAPAGTLHLTQYAMTGSLPDGSGWTVSRYGFSGGMERIAVPPGGTAEVALGPPYRAVVTVSKADDGRQTFDLQISSTDGNRVSLRFHGTRQTPLQFEVLDAGGRRVWNGNFEYG
;
A
#
# COMPACT_ATOMS: atom_id res chain seq x y z
N MET A 1 18.27 21.91 -1.07
CA MET A 1 17.18 21.80 -0.09
C MET A 1 15.96 21.23 -0.81
N PRO A 2 15.32 20.18 -0.30
CA PRO A 2 14.24 19.52 -1.02
C PRO A 2 13.01 20.42 -1.15
N VAL A 3 12.31 20.38 -2.29
CA VAL A 3 11.11 21.20 -2.57
C VAL A 3 10.03 21.04 -1.47
N HIS A 4 9.87 19.83 -0.94
CA HIS A 4 8.92 19.55 0.14
C HIS A 4 9.30 20.22 1.48
N MET A 5 10.60 20.40 1.75
CA MET A 5 11.08 21.08 2.96
C MET A 5 10.80 22.59 2.88
N LEU A 6 10.91 23.18 1.68
CA LEU A 6 10.55 24.57 1.41
C LEU A 6 9.04 24.80 1.62
N ILE A 7 8.21 23.91 1.08
CA ILE A 7 6.73 23.97 1.23
C ILE A 7 6.34 23.89 2.72
N GLY A 8 6.93 22.97 3.49
CA GLY A 8 6.65 22.83 4.92
C GLY A 8 6.95 24.10 5.72
N ILE A 9 8.08 24.76 5.44
CA ILE A 9 8.46 26.01 6.10
C ILE A 9 7.50 27.13 5.74
N VAL A 10 7.13 27.27 4.47
CA VAL A 10 6.17 28.30 4.02
C VAL A 10 4.81 28.12 4.71
N VAL A 11 4.30 26.89 4.79
CA VAL A 11 3.03 26.59 5.48
C VAL A 11 3.11 26.94 6.97
N LEU A 12 4.21 26.58 7.66
CA LEU A 12 4.43 26.91 9.06
C LEU A 12 4.53 28.42 9.31
N SER A 13 5.24 29.15 8.45
CA SER A 13 5.37 30.60 8.56
C SER A 13 4.02 31.31 8.33
N VAL A 14 3.24 30.88 7.34
CA VAL A 14 1.89 31.40 7.10
C VAL A 14 0.99 31.09 8.30
N ALA A 15 0.97 29.85 8.79
CA ALA A 15 0.18 29.48 9.96
C ALA A 15 0.55 30.31 11.21
N GLY A 16 1.85 30.55 11.45
CA GLY A 16 2.34 31.38 12.55
C GLY A 16 1.85 32.83 12.46
N LEU A 17 1.88 33.44 11.26
CA LEU A 17 1.35 34.79 11.03
C LEU A 17 -0.16 34.86 11.27
N PHE A 18 -0.91 33.83 10.84
CA PHE A 18 -2.35 33.75 11.10
C PHE A 18 -2.69 33.57 12.59
N LEU A 19 -1.89 32.79 13.32
CA LEU A 19 -2.04 32.58 14.76
C LEU A 19 -1.69 33.82 15.59
N LEU A 20 -0.87 34.73 15.09
CA LEU A 20 -0.59 36.00 15.77
C LEU A 20 -1.66 37.06 15.47
N GLY A 21 -2.26 37.02 14.28
CA GLY A 21 -3.23 38.02 13.82
C GLY A 21 -4.58 38.01 14.54
N TRP A 22 -5.04 36.86 15.07
CA TRP A 22 -6.39 36.74 15.67
C TRP A 22 -6.47 37.23 17.12
N MET A 23 -5.35 37.24 17.86
CA MET A 23 -5.34 37.64 19.27
C MET A 23 -5.65 39.14 19.45
N VAL A 24 -5.23 39.96 18.48
CA VAL A 24 -5.42 41.42 18.52
C VAL A 24 -6.91 41.82 18.43
N PRO A 25 -7.70 41.43 17.41
CA PRO A 25 -9.13 41.77 17.34
C PRO A 25 -9.95 41.11 18.45
N LEU A 26 -9.58 39.90 18.89
CA LEU A 26 -10.26 39.21 20.00
C LEU A 26 -10.05 39.95 21.33
N GLY A 27 -8.81 40.36 21.63
CA GLY A 27 -8.48 41.15 22.81
C GLY A 27 -9.18 42.52 22.83
N ILE A 28 -9.21 43.20 21.68
CA ILE A 28 -9.93 44.48 21.51
C ILE A 28 -11.44 44.27 21.71
N GLY A 29 -12.02 43.23 21.12
CA GLY A 29 -13.44 42.88 21.25
C GLY A 29 -13.87 42.58 22.69
N ILE A 30 -13.09 41.78 23.42
CA ILE A 30 -13.34 41.48 24.84
C ILE A 30 -13.29 42.77 25.67
N ARG A 31 -12.28 43.62 25.45
CA ARG A 31 -12.14 44.90 26.17
C ARG A 31 -13.29 45.87 25.87
N LEU A 32 -13.79 45.92 24.64
CA LEU A 32 -14.95 46.76 24.28
C LEU A 32 -16.27 46.22 24.84
N SER A 33 -16.43 44.89 24.88
CA SER A 33 -17.61 44.25 25.48
C SER A 33 -17.69 44.49 27.00
N SER A 34 -16.56 44.51 27.71
CA SER A 34 -16.53 44.78 29.15
C SER A 34 -16.91 46.21 29.50
N HIS A 35 -16.77 47.15 28.55
CA HIS A 35 -17.16 48.56 28.70
C HIS A 35 -18.56 48.88 28.16
N ARG A 36 -19.38 47.86 27.81
CA ARG A 36 -20.73 48.02 27.21
C ARG A 36 -20.77 48.87 25.92
N ARG A 37 -19.64 49.04 25.22
CA ARG A 37 -19.53 49.89 24.02
C ARG A 37 -19.74 49.15 22.69
N GLY A 38 -20.31 47.95 22.73
CA GLY A 38 -20.41 47.07 21.56
C GLY A 38 -19.07 46.42 21.22
N GLY A 39 -19.04 45.09 21.15
CA GLY A 39 -17.82 44.31 20.87
C GLY A 39 -18.11 42.94 20.26
N THR A 40 -19.38 42.55 20.16
CA THR A 40 -19.83 41.25 19.69
C THR A 40 -19.33 40.95 18.27
N ALA A 41 -19.34 41.94 17.37
CA ALA A 41 -18.84 41.76 16.00
C ALA A 41 -17.34 41.40 15.96
N LEU A 42 -16.51 42.03 16.79
CA LEU A 42 -15.07 41.74 16.86
C LEU A 42 -14.79 40.38 17.50
N ILE A 43 -15.61 39.96 18.47
CA ILE A 43 -15.53 38.63 19.08
C ILE A 43 -15.89 37.55 18.05
N VAL A 44 -16.97 37.76 17.27
CA VAL A 44 -17.38 36.82 16.21
C VAL A 44 -16.32 36.73 15.12
N VAL A 45 -15.78 37.86 14.65
CA VAL A 45 -14.70 37.88 13.66
C VAL A 45 -13.44 37.18 14.18
N GLY A 46 -13.04 37.44 15.43
CA GLY A 46 -11.91 36.76 16.07
C GLY A 46 -12.12 35.24 16.21
N GLY A 47 -13.34 34.82 16.55
CA GLY A 47 -13.70 33.40 16.66
C GLY A 47 -13.69 32.67 15.31
N VAL A 48 -14.29 33.27 14.27
CA VAL A 48 -14.30 32.72 12.91
C VAL A 48 -12.87 32.62 12.35
N TRP A 49 -12.04 33.65 12.60
CA TRP A 49 -10.64 33.65 12.18
C TRP A 49 -9.82 32.58 12.89
N GLY A 50 -10.03 32.40 14.21
CA GLY A 50 -9.38 31.33 14.98
C GLY A 50 -9.74 29.94 14.46
N ALA A 51 -11.03 29.70 14.16
CA ALA A 51 -11.49 28.42 13.61
C ALA A 51 -10.88 28.12 12.23
N ALA A 52 -10.75 29.13 11.36
CA ALA A 52 -10.10 29.00 10.06
C ALA A 52 -8.61 28.65 10.20
N ALA A 53 -7.90 29.30 11.12
CA ALA A 53 -6.49 29.03 11.37
C ALA A 53 -6.25 27.59 11.86
N VAL A 54 -7.05 27.12 12.83
CA VAL A 54 -6.97 25.73 13.33
C VAL A 54 -7.25 24.72 12.22
N SER A 55 -8.25 24.98 11.38
CA SER A 55 -8.61 24.10 10.25
C SER A 55 -7.47 23.99 9.23
N LEU A 56 -6.80 25.09 8.91
CA LEU A 56 -5.65 25.10 8.00
C LEU A 56 -4.45 24.33 8.58
N VAL A 57 -4.18 24.48 9.89
CA VAL A 57 -3.13 23.72 10.57
C VAL A 57 -3.45 22.22 10.56
N ALA A 58 -4.69 21.84 10.85
CA ALA A 58 -5.12 20.44 10.82
C ALA A 58 -5.02 19.85 9.41
N MET A 59 -5.42 20.59 8.37
CA MET A 59 -5.33 20.16 6.98
C MET A 59 -3.87 20.05 6.53
N GLY A 60 -3.00 20.98 6.93
CA GLY A 60 -1.56 20.92 6.68
C GLY A 60 -0.90 19.74 7.39
N ALA A 61 -1.27 19.46 8.64
CA ALA A 61 -0.78 18.31 9.39
C ALA A 61 -1.23 16.98 8.75
N MET A 62 -2.51 16.88 8.36
CA MET A 62 -3.04 15.73 7.61
C MET A 62 -2.35 15.57 6.26
N PHE A 63 -2.06 16.67 5.55
CA PHE A 63 -1.32 16.62 4.30
C PHE A 63 0.12 16.14 4.51
N VAL A 64 0.84 16.63 5.52
CA VAL A 64 2.20 16.18 5.84
C VAL A 64 2.24 14.73 6.31
N LEU A 65 1.30 14.32 7.16
CA LEU A 65 1.17 12.94 7.63
C LEU A 65 0.79 12.00 6.49
N GLY A 66 -0.23 12.36 5.70
CA GLY A 66 -0.67 11.64 4.52
C GLY A 66 0.43 11.51 3.47
N PHE A 67 1.18 12.58 3.21
CA PHE A 67 2.30 12.55 2.29
C PHE A 67 3.46 11.71 2.84
N ARG A 68 3.76 11.73 4.14
CA ARG A 68 4.76 10.82 4.75
C ARG A 68 4.38 9.36 4.60
N THR A 69 3.10 9.01 4.79
CA THR A 69 2.60 7.65 4.57
C THR A 69 2.54 7.26 3.09
N MET A 70 2.46 8.22 2.17
CA MET A 70 2.40 7.98 0.72
C MET A 70 3.79 8.00 0.07
N SER A 71 4.73 8.75 0.64
CA SER A 71 6.13 8.87 0.20
C SER A 71 7.03 7.75 0.75
N SER A 72 6.56 6.94 1.69
CA SER A 72 7.10 5.59 1.92
C SER A 72 6.71 4.67 0.76
N SER A 73 7.02 5.09 -0.46
CA SER A 73 7.04 4.18 -1.59
C SER A 73 8.20 3.19 -1.38
N PRO A 74 8.08 1.92 -1.81
CA PRO A 74 9.11 0.88 -1.64
C PRO A 74 10.44 1.14 -2.39
N SER A 75 10.60 2.34 -2.97
CA SER A 75 11.65 2.70 -3.91
C SER A 75 13.04 2.86 -3.30
N ASP A 76 13.17 2.80 -1.96
CA ASP A 76 14.46 2.83 -1.26
C ASP A 76 14.91 1.43 -0.79
N SER A 77 14.23 0.36 -1.22
CA SER A 77 14.69 -1.00 -0.92
C SER A 77 16.01 -1.29 -1.63
N LYS A 78 17.07 -1.52 -0.84
CA LYS A 78 18.38 -1.92 -1.37
C LYS A 78 18.30 -3.39 -1.81
N VAL A 79 18.74 -3.69 -3.02
CA VAL A 79 18.91 -5.07 -3.47
C VAL A 79 19.98 -5.74 -2.61
N PHE A 80 19.64 -6.88 -2.03
CA PHE A 80 20.56 -7.65 -1.21
C PHE A 80 21.67 -8.23 -2.07
N ASP A 81 22.91 -7.88 -1.71
CA ASP A 81 24.11 -8.40 -2.34
C ASP A 81 24.76 -9.41 -1.38
N ALA A 82 24.60 -10.69 -1.70
CA ALA A 82 25.16 -11.80 -0.91
C ALA A 82 26.69 -11.75 -0.86
N ALA A 83 27.37 -11.30 -1.92
CA ALA A 83 28.83 -11.25 -1.97
C ALA A 83 29.40 -10.14 -1.07
N ALA A 84 28.69 -9.02 -0.94
CA ALA A 84 29.09 -7.89 -0.11
C ALA A 84 28.61 -7.99 1.35
N HIS A 85 27.76 -8.97 1.68
CA HIS A 85 27.19 -9.09 3.02
C HIS A 85 28.14 -9.80 4.00
N ALA A 86 28.60 -9.08 5.02
CA ALA A 86 29.57 -9.57 6.01
C ALA A 86 29.00 -10.49 7.10
N GLY A 87 27.67 -10.55 7.26
CA GLY A 87 27.00 -11.33 8.30
C GLY A 87 26.68 -12.78 7.90
N PRO A 88 26.14 -13.58 8.83
CA PRO A 88 25.64 -14.92 8.52
C PRO A 88 24.52 -14.84 7.48
N GLN A 89 24.54 -15.76 6.51
CA GLN A 89 23.58 -15.82 5.41
C GLN A 89 22.87 -17.17 5.39
N GLY A 90 21.73 -17.21 4.74
CA GLY A 90 21.04 -18.45 4.39
C GLY A 90 20.32 -18.29 3.05
N LEU A 91 19.43 -19.23 2.77
CA LEU A 91 18.63 -19.26 1.56
C LEU A 91 17.15 -19.22 1.90
N ILE A 92 16.35 -18.64 1.02
CA ILE A 92 14.90 -18.77 0.99
C ILE A 92 14.56 -19.51 -0.28
N ARG A 93 13.78 -20.58 -0.18
CA ARG A 93 13.26 -21.34 -1.32
C ARG A 93 11.75 -21.17 -1.39
N THR A 94 11.28 -20.72 -2.55
CA THR A 94 9.86 -20.64 -2.87
C THR A 94 9.34 -21.96 -3.41
N ALA A 95 8.01 -22.16 -3.37
CA ALA A 95 7.37 -23.32 -3.98
C ALA A 95 7.49 -23.32 -5.51
N GLY A 96 7.52 -22.14 -6.12
CA GLY A 96 7.79 -21.95 -7.56
C GLY A 96 9.28 -21.92 -7.88
N THR A 97 9.63 -22.20 -9.15
CA THR A 97 11.00 -22.10 -9.69
C THR A 97 11.17 -20.88 -10.60
N GLU A 98 10.18 -19.99 -10.63
CA GLU A 98 10.16 -18.82 -11.48
C GLU A 98 11.02 -17.68 -10.92
N ALA A 99 11.27 -16.68 -11.76
CA ALA A 99 11.94 -15.47 -11.32
C ALA A 99 11.11 -14.77 -10.24
N THR A 100 11.72 -14.53 -9.09
CA THR A 100 11.03 -14.12 -7.86
C THR A 100 11.75 -12.95 -7.22
N SER A 101 10.98 -11.98 -6.75
CA SER A 101 11.43 -10.83 -5.98
C SER A 101 10.65 -10.77 -4.67
N LEU A 102 11.38 -10.71 -3.55
CA LEU A 102 10.81 -10.54 -2.21
C LEU A 102 11.29 -9.20 -1.65
N THR A 103 10.37 -8.39 -1.12
CA THR A 103 10.73 -7.24 -0.30
C THR A 103 10.52 -7.60 1.15
N VAL A 104 11.59 -7.56 1.94
CA VAL A 104 11.59 -7.95 3.35
C VAL A 104 12.08 -6.81 4.23
N THR A 105 11.65 -6.78 5.47
CA THR A 105 12.20 -5.92 6.52
C THR A 105 12.91 -6.79 7.55
N ASP A 106 14.15 -6.46 7.89
CA ASP A 106 14.89 -7.14 8.95
C ASP A 106 14.50 -6.63 10.35
N GLU A 107 15.04 -7.26 11.40
CA GLU A 107 14.78 -6.86 12.80
C GLU A 107 15.30 -5.45 13.14
N SER A 108 16.24 -4.91 12.36
CA SER A 108 16.72 -3.53 12.53
C SER A 108 15.80 -2.48 11.88
N GLY A 109 14.78 -2.93 11.14
CA GLY A 109 13.88 -2.07 10.36
C GLY A 109 14.40 -1.74 8.96
N GLY A 110 15.54 -2.32 8.56
CA GLY A 110 16.10 -2.17 7.22
C GLY A 110 15.24 -2.91 6.19
N THR A 111 14.91 -2.25 5.08
CA THR A 111 14.18 -2.89 3.98
C THR A 111 15.13 -3.38 2.91
N LEU A 112 15.05 -4.67 2.58
CA LEU A 112 15.88 -5.35 1.61
C LEU A 112 15.02 -5.93 0.50
N ARG A 113 15.53 -5.91 -0.72
CA ARG A 113 14.95 -6.61 -1.87
C ARG A 113 15.81 -7.81 -2.20
N LEU A 114 15.22 -8.99 -2.14
CA LEU A 114 15.83 -10.27 -2.50
C LEU A 114 15.35 -10.65 -3.89
N GLU A 115 16.25 -11.06 -4.78
CA GLU A 115 15.90 -11.45 -6.15
C GLU A 115 16.49 -12.81 -6.50
N SER A 116 15.79 -13.54 -7.36
CA SER A 116 16.23 -14.82 -7.91
C SER A 116 15.58 -15.06 -9.26
N THR A 117 16.23 -15.87 -10.08
CA THR A 117 15.72 -16.37 -11.37
C THR A 117 15.14 -17.78 -11.28
N ASN A 118 15.30 -18.46 -10.15
CA ASN A 118 15.00 -19.89 -10.00
C ASN A 118 14.23 -20.25 -8.71
N GLY A 119 13.63 -19.25 -8.05
CA GLY A 119 12.93 -19.44 -6.77
C GLY A 119 13.82 -19.68 -5.55
N ILE A 120 15.15 -19.62 -5.69
CA ILE A 120 16.10 -19.72 -4.57
C ILE A 120 16.79 -18.38 -4.39
N LEU A 121 16.52 -17.71 -3.26
CA LEU A 121 17.01 -16.37 -2.94
C LEU A 121 18.06 -16.45 -1.84
N ALA A 122 19.19 -15.76 -2.02
CA ALA A 122 20.11 -15.52 -0.91
C ALA A 122 19.52 -14.45 0.03
N ALA A 123 19.69 -14.65 1.33
CA ALA A 123 19.14 -13.76 2.35
C ALA A 123 20.08 -13.69 3.57
N PRO A 124 20.06 -12.58 4.33
CA PRO A 124 20.71 -12.56 5.64
C PRO A 124 20.00 -13.55 6.58
N ALA A 125 20.77 -14.21 7.44
CA ALA A 125 20.19 -15.08 8.46
C ALA A 125 19.46 -14.26 9.54
N GLY A 126 18.39 -14.82 10.10
CA GLY A 126 17.55 -14.17 11.11
C GLY A 126 16.07 -14.17 10.74
N THR A 127 15.28 -13.39 11.47
CA THR A 127 13.85 -13.22 11.19
C THR A 127 13.65 -12.10 10.18
N LEU A 128 13.01 -12.41 9.06
CA LEU A 128 12.66 -11.44 8.03
C LEU A 128 11.15 -11.28 7.96
N HIS A 129 10.69 -10.05 7.82
CA HIS A 129 9.29 -9.70 7.66
C HIS A 129 8.98 -9.47 6.19
N LEU A 130 8.26 -10.38 5.55
CA LEU A 130 7.84 -10.24 4.16
C LEU A 130 6.78 -9.15 4.04
N THR A 131 7.05 -8.17 3.17
CA THR A 131 6.18 -7.01 2.92
C THR A 131 5.58 -7.04 1.52
N GLN A 132 6.35 -7.52 0.54
CA GLN A 132 5.91 -7.65 -0.85
C GLN A 132 6.51 -8.90 -1.48
N TYR A 133 5.75 -9.47 -2.40
CA TYR A 133 6.16 -10.61 -3.20
C TYR A 133 5.79 -10.34 -4.65
N ALA A 134 6.69 -10.65 -5.57
CA ALA A 134 6.41 -10.71 -7.00
C ALA A 134 7.09 -11.92 -7.62
N MET A 135 6.39 -12.59 -8.53
CA MET A 135 6.90 -13.72 -9.29
C MET A 135 6.51 -13.55 -10.74
N THR A 136 7.45 -13.81 -11.64
CA THR A 136 7.26 -13.67 -13.09
C THR A 136 7.64 -14.95 -13.80
N GLY A 137 6.75 -15.43 -14.66
CA GLY A 137 6.98 -16.61 -15.47
C GLY A 137 6.51 -16.42 -16.91
N SER A 138 6.68 -17.49 -17.69
CA SER A 138 6.26 -17.56 -19.09
C SER A 138 5.25 -18.68 -19.29
N LEU A 139 4.31 -18.47 -20.20
CA LEU A 139 3.37 -19.46 -20.67
C LEU A 139 3.94 -20.21 -21.89
N PRO A 140 3.39 -21.39 -22.24
CA PRO A 140 3.87 -22.18 -23.40
C PRO A 140 3.82 -21.43 -24.74
N ASP A 141 2.95 -20.45 -24.86
CA ASP A 141 2.81 -19.58 -26.05
C ASP A 141 3.82 -18.42 -26.08
N GLY A 142 4.74 -18.36 -25.11
CA GLY A 142 5.75 -17.31 -24.97
C GLY A 142 5.26 -16.03 -24.29
N SER A 143 3.97 -15.94 -23.96
CA SER A 143 3.45 -14.80 -23.20
C SER A 143 3.93 -14.83 -21.75
N GLY A 144 4.01 -13.66 -21.12
CA GLY A 144 4.51 -13.51 -19.76
C GLY A 144 3.37 -13.39 -18.75
N TRP A 145 3.63 -13.73 -17.50
CA TRP A 145 2.74 -13.40 -16.40
C TRP A 145 3.54 -12.86 -15.21
N THR A 146 2.88 -12.06 -14.39
CA THR A 146 3.38 -11.58 -13.10
C THR A 146 2.29 -11.77 -12.07
N VAL A 147 2.61 -12.46 -11.00
CA VAL A 147 1.82 -12.42 -9.76
C VAL A 147 2.51 -11.50 -8.79
N SER A 148 1.75 -10.66 -8.11
CA SER A 148 2.24 -9.84 -7.03
C SER A 148 1.29 -9.81 -5.84
N ARG A 149 1.87 -9.60 -4.67
CA ARG A 149 1.14 -9.34 -3.44
C ARG A 149 1.77 -8.15 -2.73
N TYR A 150 0.92 -7.23 -2.32
CA TYR A 150 1.27 -6.05 -1.54
C TYR A 150 0.49 -6.07 -0.24
N GLY A 151 1.15 -5.78 0.88
CA GLY A 151 0.49 -5.62 2.17
C GLY A 151 -0.15 -6.91 2.67
N PHE A 152 0.54 -7.63 3.54
CA PHE A 152 0.00 -8.80 4.22
C PHE A 152 -0.99 -8.30 5.29
N SER A 153 -2.28 -8.18 4.93
CA SER A 153 -3.35 -7.56 5.72
C SER A 153 -3.74 -8.27 7.03
N GLY A 154 -2.95 -9.24 7.50
CA GLY A 154 -3.17 -9.99 8.74
C GLY A 154 -1.91 -10.20 9.58
N GLY A 155 -0.82 -9.50 9.27
CA GLY A 155 0.48 -9.68 9.90
C GLY A 155 1.56 -9.92 8.84
N MET A 156 2.72 -9.28 9.00
CA MET A 156 3.89 -9.54 8.17
C MET A 156 4.27 -11.02 8.28
N GLU A 157 4.27 -11.75 7.16
CA GLU A 157 4.72 -13.13 7.14
C GLU A 157 6.19 -13.16 7.59
N ARG A 158 6.48 -13.96 8.62
CA ARG A 158 7.83 -14.06 9.20
C ARG A 158 8.54 -15.24 8.57
N ILE A 159 9.70 -14.98 7.99
CA ILE A 159 10.58 -15.98 7.40
C ILE A 159 11.79 -16.09 8.32
N ALA A 160 11.94 -17.23 9.00
CA ALA A 160 13.11 -17.51 9.82
C ALA A 160 14.19 -18.16 8.93
N VAL A 161 15.24 -17.40 8.59
CA VAL A 161 16.35 -17.86 7.75
C VAL A 161 17.48 -18.37 8.65
N PRO A 162 17.74 -19.70 8.70
CA PRO A 162 18.82 -20.23 9.51
C PRO A 162 20.20 -19.91 8.90
N PRO A 163 21.25 -19.67 9.72
CA PRO A 163 22.59 -19.44 9.22
C PRO A 163 23.12 -20.69 8.50
N GLY A 164 23.52 -20.53 7.24
CA GLY A 164 23.98 -21.59 6.34
C GLY A 164 22.89 -22.56 5.86
N GLY A 165 21.63 -22.35 6.25
CA GLY A 165 20.53 -23.24 5.92
C GLY A 165 19.52 -22.61 4.96
N THR A 166 18.40 -23.32 4.75
CA THR A 166 17.33 -22.92 3.83
C THR A 166 16.01 -22.80 4.59
N ALA A 167 15.32 -21.68 4.40
CA ALA A 167 13.93 -21.50 4.78
C ALA A 167 13.02 -21.81 3.59
N GLU A 168 12.00 -22.63 3.80
CA GLU A 168 10.99 -22.95 2.78
C GLU A 168 9.78 -22.04 2.97
N VAL A 169 9.33 -21.38 1.90
CA VAL A 169 8.14 -20.52 1.92
C VAL A 169 7.15 -20.97 0.85
N ALA A 170 5.88 -21.04 1.21
CA ALA A 170 4.80 -21.52 0.34
C ALA A 170 4.32 -20.42 -0.65
N LEU A 171 5.26 -19.70 -1.25
CA LEU A 171 5.02 -18.68 -2.26
C LEU A 171 5.17 -19.29 -3.65
N GLY A 172 4.16 -19.10 -4.51
CA GLY A 172 4.19 -19.61 -5.87
C GLY A 172 2.89 -20.29 -6.29
N PRO A 173 2.86 -20.85 -7.51
CA PRO A 173 1.74 -21.63 -8.00
C PRO A 173 1.52 -22.93 -7.20
N PRO A 174 0.31 -23.54 -7.27
CA PRO A 174 -0.84 -23.12 -8.07
C PRO A 174 -1.65 -21.99 -7.42
N TYR A 175 -2.03 -21.01 -8.23
CA TYR A 175 -3.00 -19.98 -7.83
C TYR A 175 -4.43 -20.45 -8.11
N ARG A 176 -5.39 -20.02 -7.28
CA ARG A 176 -6.81 -20.37 -7.41
C ARG A 176 -7.64 -19.14 -7.74
N ALA A 177 -8.46 -19.26 -8.78
CA ALA A 177 -9.53 -18.32 -9.05
C ALA A 177 -10.73 -18.62 -8.14
N VAL A 178 -11.20 -17.62 -7.41
CA VAL A 178 -12.35 -17.68 -6.51
C VAL A 178 -13.35 -16.62 -6.99
N VAL A 179 -14.57 -17.04 -7.31
CA VAL A 179 -15.65 -16.14 -7.69
C VAL A 179 -16.66 -16.10 -6.55
N THR A 180 -16.86 -14.91 -5.98
CA THR A 180 -17.92 -14.68 -4.98
C THR A 180 -19.12 -14.06 -5.67
N VAL A 181 -20.31 -14.55 -5.35
CA VAL A 181 -21.56 -14.01 -5.88
C VAL A 181 -22.31 -13.31 -4.76
N SER A 182 -22.67 -12.05 -4.98
CA SER A 182 -23.56 -11.31 -4.09
C SER A 182 -24.83 -10.91 -4.85
N LYS A 183 -25.95 -10.86 -4.14
CA LYS A 183 -27.25 -10.48 -4.68
C LYS A 183 -27.75 -9.23 -3.97
N ALA A 184 -28.08 -8.20 -4.74
CA ALA A 184 -28.71 -6.97 -4.25
C ALA A 184 -30.24 -7.16 -4.11
N ASP A 185 -30.87 -6.31 -3.29
CA ASP A 185 -32.31 -6.36 -3.01
C ASP A 185 -33.18 -6.12 -4.27
N ASP A 186 -32.64 -5.40 -5.26
CA ASP A 186 -33.27 -5.18 -6.57
C ASP A 186 -33.11 -6.36 -7.56
N GLY A 187 -32.50 -7.46 -7.11
CA GLY A 187 -32.30 -8.66 -7.91
C GLY A 187 -31.02 -8.67 -8.75
N ARG A 188 -30.23 -7.59 -8.78
CA ARG A 188 -28.92 -7.59 -9.44
C ARG A 188 -27.96 -8.57 -8.74
N GLN A 189 -27.12 -9.22 -9.53
CA GLN A 189 -26.05 -10.11 -9.04
C GLN A 189 -24.69 -9.53 -9.43
N THR A 190 -23.76 -9.54 -8.49
CA THR A 190 -22.37 -9.12 -8.69
C THR A 190 -21.46 -10.32 -8.52
N PHE A 191 -20.47 -10.43 -9.42
CA PHE A 191 -19.46 -11.48 -9.43
C PHE A 191 -18.11 -10.86 -9.17
N ASP A 192 -17.52 -11.20 -8.02
CA ASP A 192 -16.20 -10.72 -7.64
C ASP A 192 -15.18 -11.84 -7.87
N LEU A 193 -14.28 -11.64 -8.84
CA LEU A 193 -13.17 -12.55 -9.10
C LEU A 193 -11.95 -12.15 -8.24
N GLN A 194 -11.51 -13.09 -7.43
CA GLN A 194 -10.27 -13.02 -6.67
C GLN A 194 -9.32 -14.13 -7.10
N ILE A 195 -8.04 -13.81 -7.26
CA ILE A 195 -6.98 -14.81 -7.35
C ILE A 195 -6.34 -14.96 -5.97
N SER A 196 -6.19 -16.19 -5.50
CA SER A 196 -5.59 -16.50 -4.20
C SER A 196 -4.44 -17.50 -4.32
N SER A 197 -3.41 -17.35 -3.49
CA SER A 197 -2.34 -18.34 -3.32
C SER A 197 -2.81 -19.55 -2.52
N THR A 198 -1.94 -20.58 -2.42
CA THR A 198 -2.23 -21.85 -1.73
C THR A 198 -2.54 -21.71 -0.25
N ASP A 199 -2.03 -20.65 0.38
CA ASP A 199 -2.28 -20.26 1.77
C ASP A 199 -3.55 -19.41 1.94
N GLY A 200 -4.36 -19.25 0.88
CA GLY A 200 -5.63 -18.52 0.88
C GLY A 200 -5.50 -17.00 0.75
N ASN A 201 -4.28 -16.48 0.61
CA ASN A 201 -4.06 -15.05 0.53
C ASN A 201 -4.37 -14.47 -0.85
N ARG A 202 -4.96 -13.26 -0.90
CA ARG A 202 -5.24 -12.56 -2.16
C ARG A 202 -3.96 -12.14 -2.87
N VAL A 203 -3.91 -12.36 -4.17
CA VAL A 203 -2.82 -11.94 -5.05
C VAL A 203 -3.37 -11.22 -6.28
N SER A 204 -2.54 -10.39 -6.89
CA SER A 204 -2.80 -9.73 -8.17
C SER A 204 -2.08 -10.50 -9.28
N LEU A 205 -2.80 -10.86 -10.34
CA LEU A 205 -2.25 -11.54 -11.51
C LEU A 205 -2.35 -10.62 -12.74
N ARG A 206 -1.25 -10.47 -13.46
CA ARG A 206 -1.14 -9.68 -14.70
C ARG A 206 -0.47 -10.50 -15.78
N PHE A 207 -1.05 -10.48 -16.98
CA PHE A 207 -0.46 -11.07 -18.18
C PHE A 207 0.21 -10.00 -19.06
N HIS A 208 1.29 -10.38 -19.73
CA HIS A 208 2.11 -9.56 -20.62
C HIS A 208 2.27 -10.23 -21.99
N GLY A 209 2.47 -9.44 -23.05
CA GLY A 209 2.83 -9.97 -24.37
C GLY A 209 1.66 -10.44 -25.25
N THR A 210 0.43 -10.49 -24.73
CA THR A 210 -0.79 -10.70 -25.52
C THR A 210 -1.67 -9.46 -25.50
N ARG A 211 -2.56 -9.32 -26.50
CA ARG A 211 -3.69 -8.38 -26.42
C ARG A 211 -4.46 -8.77 -25.16
N GLN A 212 -4.43 -7.92 -24.12
CA GLN A 212 -5.11 -8.20 -22.85
C GLN A 212 -6.59 -8.40 -23.13
N THR A 213 -6.98 -9.66 -23.27
CA THR A 213 -8.39 -10.02 -23.36
C THR A 213 -8.88 -9.97 -21.92
N PRO A 214 -9.96 -9.22 -21.62
CA PRO A 214 -10.52 -9.22 -20.29
C PRO A 214 -10.77 -10.64 -19.82
N LEU A 215 -10.62 -10.91 -18.51
CA LEU A 215 -11.01 -12.20 -17.96
C LEU A 215 -12.52 -12.36 -18.19
N GLN A 216 -12.94 -13.52 -18.67
CA GLN A 216 -14.33 -13.78 -19.02
C GLN A 216 -14.98 -14.74 -18.02
N PHE A 217 -16.30 -14.66 -17.89
CA PHE A 217 -17.09 -15.67 -17.18
C PHE A 217 -18.25 -16.14 -18.06
N GLU A 218 -18.66 -17.38 -17.81
CA GLU A 218 -19.89 -17.97 -18.35
C GLU A 218 -20.68 -18.60 -17.22
N VAL A 219 -21.99 -18.35 -17.19
CA VAL A 219 -22.93 -18.99 -16.28
C VAL A 219 -23.70 -20.03 -17.08
N LEU A 220 -23.67 -21.26 -16.58
CA LEU A 220 -24.33 -22.41 -17.19
C LEU A 220 -25.56 -22.78 -16.36
N ASP A 221 -26.65 -23.20 -17.02
CA ASP A 221 -27.77 -23.85 -16.34
C ASP A 221 -27.41 -25.30 -15.95
N ALA A 222 -28.31 -25.98 -15.25
CA ALA A 222 -28.10 -27.37 -14.81
C ALA A 222 -27.89 -28.36 -15.97
N GLY A 223 -28.30 -28.01 -17.19
CA GLY A 223 -28.06 -28.80 -18.40
C GLY A 223 -26.75 -28.45 -19.12
N GLY A 224 -25.93 -27.56 -18.55
CA GLY A 224 -24.68 -27.08 -19.15
C GLY A 224 -24.87 -26.05 -20.25
N ARG A 225 -26.09 -25.55 -20.47
CA ARG A 225 -26.34 -24.52 -21.49
C ARG A 225 -25.99 -23.15 -20.92
N ARG A 226 -25.23 -22.38 -21.69
CA ARG A 226 -24.88 -21.00 -21.34
C ARG A 226 -26.12 -20.12 -21.27
N VAL A 227 -26.37 -19.55 -20.09
CA VAL A 227 -27.49 -18.62 -19.83
C VAL A 227 -27.04 -17.18 -19.68
N TRP A 228 -25.76 -16.96 -19.37
CA TRP A 228 -25.18 -15.63 -19.27
C TRP A 228 -23.65 -15.67 -19.44
N ASN A 229 -23.06 -14.57 -19.86
CA ASN A 229 -21.61 -14.37 -19.93
C ASN A 229 -21.27 -12.89 -19.77
N GLY A 230 -20.00 -12.62 -19.54
CA GLY A 230 -19.49 -11.26 -19.43
C GLY A 230 -17.99 -11.22 -19.25
N ASN A 231 -17.49 -10.01 -19.02
CA ASN A 231 -16.09 -9.74 -18.71
C ASN A 231 -15.98 -9.28 -17.26
N PHE A 232 -14.90 -9.67 -16.58
CA PHE A 232 -14.46 -9.01 -15.36
C PHE A 232 -13.73 -7.73 -15.73
N GLU A 233 -14.09 -6.64 -15.07
CA GLU A 233 -13.38 -5.37 -15.13
C GLU A 233 -12.39 -5.29 -13.96
N TYR A 234 -11.24 -4.66 -14.19
CA TYR A 234 -10.28 -4.37 -13.12
C TYR A 234 -10.81 -3.17 -12.31
N GLY A 235 -10.90 -3.34 -10.98
CA GLY A 235 -11.25 -2.30 -10.01
C GLY A 235 -10.21 -2.19 -8.90
#